data_AF-A0A376Y3Q7-F1
#
_entry.id   AF-A0A376Y3Q7-F1
#
_cell.length_a   1.000
_cell.length_b   1.000
_cell.length_c   1.000
_cell.angle_alpha   90.00
_cell.angle_beta   90.00
_cell.angle_gamma   90.00
#
_symmetry.space_group_name_H-M   'P 1'
#
loop_
_entity.id
_entity.type
_entity.pdbx_description
1 polymer ?
#
loop_
_entity_poly.entity_id
_entity_poly.type
_entity_poly.pdbx_seq_one_letter_code
_entity_poly.pdbx_strand_id
1 'polypeptide(L)' 'MVGVEGVPALVEKGQQNARLNGLQNVTFYHENLEEDVTKQPWAKNGFDKVLLDPARAGAAGVMQQIIKLEPIRIVLCIL' A
#
# COMPACT_ATOMS: atom_id res chain seq x y z
N MET A 1 5.54 -8.84 -0.41
CA MET A 1 4.89 -7.67 0.19
C MET A 1 4.81 -6.58 -0.86
N VAL A 2 3.66 -5.91 -0.97
CA VAL A 2 3.46 -4.79 -1.89
C VAL A 2 3.29 -3.54 -1.05
N GLY A 3 4.11 -2.52 -1.30
CA GLY A 3 3.98 -1.18 -0.74
C GLY A 3 3.43 -0.23 -1.80
N VAL A 4 2.43 0.57 -1.45
CA VAL A 4 1.81 1.55 -2.35
C VAL A 4 1.88 2.90 -1.68
N GLU A 5 2.39 3.90 -2.40
CA GLU A 5 2.63 5.24 -1.86
C GLU A 5 2.35 6.29 -2.95
N GLY A 6 1.77 7.42 -2.56
CA GLY A 6 1.40 8.52 -3.46
C GLY A 6 2.53 9.53 -3.71
N VAL A 7 3.65 9.42 -2.98
CA VAL A 7 4.82 10.29 -3.16
C VAL A 7 5.98 9.51 -3.81
N PRO A 8 6.41 9.87 -5.04
CA PRO A 8 7.48 9.15 -5.76
C PRO A 8 8.79 9.05 -4.98
N ALA A 9 9.19 10.13 -4.29
CA ALA A 9 10.43 10.16 -3.52
C ALA A 9 10.41 9.15 -2.34
N LEU A 10 9.23 8.88 -1.76
CA LEU A 10 9.08 7.89 -0.69
C LEU A 10 9.10 6.46 -1.24
N VAL A 11 8.57 6.23 -2.44
CA VAL A 11 8.68 4.96 -3.16
C VAL A 11 10.15 4.62 -3.41
N GLU A 12 10.92 5.56 -3.97
CA GLU A 12 12.35 5.37 -4.20
C GLU A 12 13.10 5.07 -2.90
N LYS A 13 12.80 5.81 -1.83
CA LYS A 13 13.39 5.58 -0.51
C LYS A 13 13.04 4.20 0.04
N GLY A 14 11.81 3.74 -0.15
CA GLY A 14 11.38 2.39 0.21
C GLY A 14 12.16 1.31 -0.54
N GLN A 15 12.33 1.47 -1.85
CA GLN A 15 13.11 0.55 -2.68
C GLN A 15 14.60 0.54 -2.28
N GLN A 16 15.18 1.71 -1.99
CA GLN A 16 16.55 1.82 -1.50
C GLN A 16 16.70 1.11 -0.15
N ASN A 17 15.81 1.35 0.80
CA ASN A 17 15.82 0.69 2.10
C ASN A 17 15.70 -0.84 1.97
N ALA A 18 14.85 -1.32 1.06
CA ALA A 18 14.74 -2.74 0.78
C ALA A 18 16.06 -3.33 0.26
N ARG A 19 16.71 -2.66 -0.70
CA ARG A 19 18.02 -3.08 -1.21
C ARG A 19 19.09 -3.08 -0.12
N LEU A 20 19.15 -2.04 0.71
CA LEU A 20 20.11 -1.92 1.81
C LEU A 20 19.95 -3.03 2.85
N ASN A 21 18.72 -3.49 3.09
CA ASN A 21 18.41 -4.57 4.03
C ASN A 21 18.36 -5.96 3.36
N GLY A 22 18.70 -6.08 2.07
CA GLY A 22 18.66 -7.35 1.34
C GLY A 22 17.26 -7.94 1.15
N LEU A 23 16.22 -7.11 1.26
CA LEU A 23 14.82 -7.54 1.11
C LEU A 23 14.45 -7.65 -0.36
N GLN A 24 14.31 -8.88 -0.84
CA GLN A 24 13.93 -9.19 -2.23
C GLN A 24 12.44 -9.50 -2.38
N ASN A 25 11.74 -9.67 -1.27
CA ASN A 25 10.33 -10.05 -1.20
C ASN A 25 9.39 -8.84 -1.08
N VAL A 26 9.88 -7.63 -1.35
CA VAL A 26 9.09 -6.39 -1.28
C VAL A 26 9.15 -5.65 -2.61
N THR A 27 8.00 -5.13 -3.04
CA THR A 27 7.87 -4.33 -4.25
C THR A 27 7.09 -3.07 -3.92
N PHE A 28 7.58 -1.92 -4.39
CA PHE A 28 6.95 -0.62 -4.16
C PHE A 28 6.40 -0.05 -5.45
N TYR A 29 5.18 0.49 -5.40
CA TYR A 29 4.49 1.15 -6.50
C TYR A 29 4.11 2.58 -6.12
N HIS A 30 4.22 3.47 -7.09
CA HIS A 30 3.73 4.84 -6.98
C HIS A 30 2.31 4.90 -7.55
N GLU A 31 1.31 5.05 -6.69
CA GLU A 31 -0.10 5.11 -7.08
C GLU A 31 -0.86 6.08 -6.18
N ASN A 32 -1.88 6.72 -6.72
CA ASN A 32 -2.82 7.49 -5.92
C ASN A 32 -3.84 6.54 -5.27
N LEU A 33 -3.77 6.40 -3.95
CA LEU A 33 -4.67 5.53 -3.17
C LEU A 33 -6.13 6.03 -3.13
N GLU A 34 -6.39 7.28 -3.54
CA GLU A 34 -7.75 7.81 -3.70
C GLU A 34 -8.40 7.34 -5.02
N GLU A 35 -7.60 6.86 -5.97
CA GLU A 35 -8.07 6.30 -7.23
C GLU A 35 -8.36 4.79 -7.14
N ASP A 36 -8.97 4.24 -8.18
CA ASP A 36 -9.29 2.82 -8.25
C ASP A 36 -8.05 1.96 -8.52
N VAL A 37 -7.31 1.67 -7.46
CA VAL A 37 -6.10 0.85 -7.49
C VAL A 37 -6.36 -0.64 -7.77
N THR A 38 -7.61 -1.10 -7.71
CA THR A 38 -7.96 -2.52 -7.98
C THR A 38 -7.69 -2.95 -9.42
N LYS A 39 -7.56 -1.99 -10.33
CA LYS A 39 -7.21 -2.24 -11.74
C LYS A 39 -5.73 -2.57 -11.93
N GLN A 40 -4.90 -2.25 -10.94
CA GLN A 40 -3.46 -2.46 -11.06
C GLN A 40 -3.11 -3.95 -11.05
N PRO A 41 -2.07 -4.38 -11.79
CA PRO A 41 -1.69 -5.79 -11.87
C PRO A 41 -1.40 -6.41 -10.49
N TRP A 42 -0.83 -5.63 -9.57
CA TRP A 42 -0.49 -6.08 -8.23
C TRP A 42 -1.73 -6.35 -7.35
N ALA A 43 -2.88 -5.73 -7.64
CA ALA A 43 -4.10 -5.90 -6.88
C ALA A 43 -4.81 -7.24 -7.18
N LYS A 44 -4.59 -7.79 -8.39
CA LYS A 44 -5.21 -9.04 -8.85
C LYS A 44 -4.77 -10.27 -8.07
N ASN A 45 -3.62 -10.20 -7.40
CA ASN A 45 -3.08 -11.30 -6.63
C ASN A 45 -3.79 -11.50 -5.28
N GLY A 46 -4.64 -10.55 -4.86
CA GLY A 46 -5.28 -10.56 -3.55
C GLY A 46 -4.31 -10.32 -2.39
N PHE A 47 -4.85 -9.94 -1.23
CA PHE A 47 -4.04 -9.68 -0.03
C PHE A 47 -4.69 -10.24 1.22
N ASP A 48 -4.00 -11.11 1.96
CA ASP A 48 -4.51 -11.62 3.24
C ASP A 48 -4.51 -10.57 4.36
N LYS A 49 -3.55 -9.63 4.29
CA LYS A 49 -3.28 -8.65 5.35
C LYS A 49 -3.00 -7.28 4.73
N VAL A 50 -3.66 -6.26 5.24
CA VAL A 50 -3.45 -4.86 4.85
C VAL A 50 -3.06 -4.05 6.08
N LEU A 51 -2.00 -3.26 5.95
CA LEU A 51 -1.59 -2.25 6.92
C LEU A 51 -1.83 -0.88 6.26
N LEU A 52 -2.60 -0.02 6.91
CA LEU A 52 -2.89 1.33 6.45
C LEU A 52 -2.49 2.33 7.53
N ASP A 53 -1.67 3.30 7.14
CA ASP A 53 -1.22 4.41 7.99
C ASP A 53 -1.65 5.74 7.33
N PRO A 54 -2.92 6.14 7.50
CA PRO A 54 -3.43 7.34 6.86
C PRO A 54 -2.92 8.62 7.52
N ALA A 55 -2.84 9.68 6.73
CA ALA A 55 -2.63 11.03 7.25
C ALA A 55 -3.79 11.43 8.20
N ARG A 56 -3.59 12.52 8.96
CA ARG A 56 -4.56 13.02 9.95
C ARG A 56 -5.95 13.33 9.38
N ALA A 57 -6.06 13.51 8.06
CA ALA A 57 -7.34 13.67 7.35
C ALA A 57 -8.17 12.36 7.29
N GLY A 58 -7.60 11.23 7.70
CA GLY A 58 -8.21 9.91 7.64
C GLY A 58 -8.01 9.22 6.29
N ALA A 59 -8.69 8.08 6.11
CA ALA A 59 -8.50 7.19 4.97
C ALA A 59 -9.79 6.87 4.20
N ALA A 60 -10.85 7.66 4.36
CA ALA A 60 -12.20 7.29 3.89
C ALA A 60 -12.24 6.92 2.39
N GLY A 61 -11.51 7.63 1.54
CA GLY A 61 -11.40 7.33 0.11
C GLY A 61 -10.70 5.99 -0.18
N VAL A 62 -9.64 5.69 0.58
CA VAL A 62 -8.83 4.47 0.43
C VAL A 62 -9.55 3.24 0.99
N MET A 63 -10.33 3.40 2.06
CA MET A 63 -11.03 2.28 2.72
C MET A 63 -11.95 1.53 1.76
N GLN A 64 -12.64 2.24 0.86
CA GLN A 64 -13.47 1.59 -0.16
C GLN A 64 -12.66 0.69 -1.10
N GLN A 65 -11.44 1.10 -1.46
CA GLN A 65 -10.56 0.29 -2.30
C GLN A 65 -10.02 -0.91 -1.52
N ILE A 66 -9.67 -0.73 -0.24
CA ILE A 66 -9.17 -1.82 0.61
C ILE A 66 -10.24 -2.91 0.80
N ILE A 67 -11.51 -2.53 0.98
CA ILE A 67 -12.60 -3.50 1.13
C ILE A 67 -12.74 -4.37 -0.12
N LYS A 68 -12.56 -3.80 -1.32
CA LYS A 68 -12.60 -4.57 -2.58
C LYS A 68 -11.46 -5.59 -2.72
N LEU A 69 -10.37 -5.44 -1.96
CA LEU A 69 -9.27 -6.41 -1.94
C LEU A 69 -9.58 -7.63 -1.05
N GLU A 70 -10.72 -7.62 -0.35
CA GLU A 70 -11.20 -8.68 0.55
C GLU A 70 -10.14 -9.22 1.54
N PRO A 71 -9.41 -8.35 2.26
CA PRO A 71 -8.38 -8.82 3.18
C PRO A 71 -8.97 -9.47 4.42
N ILE A 72 -8.29 -10.52 4.90
CA ILE A 72 -8.67 -11.23 6.13
C ILE A 72 -8.44 -10.34 7.36
N ARG A 73 -7.41 -9.48 7.33
CA ARG A 73 -7.10 -8.55 8.42
C ARG A 73 -6.66 -7.19 7.90
N ILE A 74 -7.19 -6.14 8.53
CA ILE A 74 -6.80 -4.75 8.31
C ILE A 74 -6.26 -4.20 9.63
N VAL A 75 -5.05 -3.64 9.61
CA VAL A 75 -4.46 -2.91 10.73
C VAL A 75 -4.39 -1.44 10.35
N LEU A 76 -4.98 -0.59 11.19
CA LEU A 76 -4.95 0.86 11.06
C LEU A 76 -4.01 1.44 12.11
N CYS A 77 -2.95 2.12 11.67
CA CYS A 77 -2.15 2.97 12.55
C CYS A 77 -2.80 4.35 12.61
N ILE A 78 -3.19 4.78 13.80
CA ILE A 78 -3.62 6.15 14.08
C ILE A 78 -2.66 6.71 15.14
N LEU A 79 -1.90 7.75 14.79
CA LEU A 79 -0.99 8.48 15.68
C LEU A 79 -1.53 9.89 15.97
#